data_AF-A0A2D6Q8P5-F1
#
_entry.id   AF-A0A2D6Q8P5-F1
#
_cell.length_a   1.000
_cell.length_b   1.000
_cell.length_c   1.000
_cell.angle_alpha   90.00
_cell.angle_beta   90.00
_cell.angle_gamma   90.00
#
_symmetry.space_group_name_H-M   'P 1'
#
loop_
_entity.id
_entity.type
_entity.pdbx_description
1 polymer ?
#
loop_
_entity_poly.entity_id
_entity_poly.type
_entity_poly.pdbx_seq_one_letter_code
_entity_poly.pdbx_strand_id
1 'polypeptide(L)' 'MVNDDVYDAPQIPVPIDGKTYYGCCMGCKAKLENDINTRYAIDPISNNQVDKATAIIGQTNSGKVLYFESQQNFNKYNKN' A
#
# COMPACT_ATOMS: atom_id res chain seq x y z
N MET A 1 28.35 -9.55 15.88
CA MET A 1 27.44 -8.42 16.14
C MET A 1 26.36 -8.53 15.10
N VAL A 2 25.14 -8.76 15.55
CA VAL A 2 23.99 -9.12 14.71
C VAL A 2 23.48 -7.86 14.00
N ASN A 3 23.29 -7.91 12.67
CA ASN A 3 22.37 -6.99 12.00
C ASN A 3 21.04 -7.73 11.83
N ASP A 4 20.10 -7.46 12.74
CA ASP A 4 18.67 -7.79 12.64
C ASP A 4 17.94 -6.63 11.92
N ASP A 5 18.48 -6.14 10.80
CA ASP A 5 17.93 -4.94 10.15
C ASP A 5 16.72 -5.28 9.27
N VAL A 6 15.60 -4.63 9.57
CA VAL A 6 14.49 -4.45 8.64
C VAL A 6 14.96 -3.50 7.53
N TYR A 7 15.12 -4.01 6.31
CA TYR A 7 15.35 -3.13 5.16
C TYR A 7 14.02 -2.45 4.77
N ASP A 8 13.68 -1.40 5.51
CA ASP A 8 12.75 -0.33 5.12
C ASP A 8 13.34 0.36 3.88
N ALA A 9 13.13 -0.19 2.69
CA ALA A 9 13.50 0.51 1.46
C ALA A 9 12.87 1.91 1.51
N PRO A 10 13.64 3.00 1.33
CA PRO A 10 13.12 4.36 1.48
C PRO A 10 11.96 4.55 0.51
N GLN A 11 10.75 4.61 1.06
CA GLN A 11 9.57 4.88 0.26
C GLN A 11 9.59 6.36 -0.11
N ILE A 12 9.40 6.65 -1.40
CA ILE A 12 9.36 8.02 -1.91
C ILE A 12 7.94 8.54 -1.70
N PRO A 13 7.72 9.57 -0.87
CA PRO A 13 6.42 10.21 -0.75
C PRO A 13 6.11 10.98 -2.04
N VAL A 14 4.91 10.77 -2.57
CA VAL A 14 4.41 11.38 -3.80
C VAL A 14 3.10 12.10 -3.46
N PRO A 15 3.14 13.40 -3.15
CA PRO A 15 1.94 14.18 -2.88
C PRO A 15 1.20 14.47 -4.20
N ILE A 16 -0.05 14.03 -4.30
CA ILE A 16 -0.91 14.21 -5.47
C ILE A 16 -2.30 14.60 -4.98
N ASP A 17 -2.83 15.73 -5.47
CA ASP A 17 -4.20 16.20 -5.17
C ASP A 17 -4.54 16.23 -3.66
N GLY A 18 -3.56 16.59 -2.82
CA GLY A 18 -3.71 16.65 -1.35
C GLY A 18 -3.60 15.30 -0.63
N LYS A 19 -3.33 14.20 -1.35
CA LYS A 19 -3.09 12.86 -0.82
C LYS A 19 -1.62 12.48 -0.97
N THR A 20 -1.09 11.69 -0.04
CA THR A 20 0.32 11.22 -0.11
C THR A 20 0.36 9.75 -0.47
N TYR A 21 0.95 9.44 -1.62
CA TYR A 21 1.22 8.08 -2.07
C TYR A 21 2.68 7.71 -1.80
N TYR A 22 2.97 6.41 -1.79
CA TYR A 22 4.32 5.92 -1.51
C TYR A 22 4.79 4.98 -2.62
N GLY A 23 5.93 5.30 -3.21
CA GLY A 23 6.57 4.49 -4.24
C GLY A 23 7.88 3.86 -3.76
N CYS A 24 8.17 2.63 -4.14
CA CYS A 24 9.43 1.96 -3.77
C CYS A 24 10.63 2.36 -4.65
N CYS A 25 10.41 3.09 -5.75
CA CYS A 25 11.46 3.59 -6.63
C CYS A 25 10.97 4.79 -7.48
N MET A 26 11.90 5.45 -8.18
CA MET A 26 11.58 6.56 -9.10
C MET A 26 10.57 6.16 -10.20
N GLY A 27 10.61 4.90 -10.65
CA GLY A 27 9.62 4.37 -11.59
C GLY A 27 8.21 4.27 -11.00
N CYS A 28 8.09 3.87 -9.73
CA CYS A 28 6.82 3.88 -9.01
C CYS A 28 6.31 5.31 -8.79
N LYS A 29 7.19 6.26 -8.49
CA LYS A 29 6.82 7.68 -8.41
C LYS A 29 6.23 8.17 -9.74
N ALA A 30 6.95 7.98 -10.85
CA ALA A 30 6.48 8.42 -12.17
C ALA A 30 5.13 7.76 -12.55
N LYS A 31 4.95 6.47 -12.20
CA LYS A 31 3.67 5.78 -12.38
C LYS A 31 2.55 6.37 -11.52
N LEU A 32 2.79 6.69 -10.25
CA LEU A 32 1.79 7.33 -9.39
C LEU A 32 1.37 8.69 -9.93
N GLU A 33 2.32 9.47 -10.46
CA GLU A 33 2.08 10.78 -11.05
C GLU A 33 1.29 10.69 -12.37
N ASN A 34 1.66 9.77 -13.26
CA ASN A 34 1.10 9.70 -14.63
C ASN A 34 -0.07 8.72 -14.79
N ASP A 35 -0.16 7.66 -13.98
CA ASP A 35 -1.17 6.60 -14.09
C ASP A 35 -2.04 6.55 -12.83
N ILE A 36 -3.26 7.09 -12.97
CA ILE A 36 -4.26 7.16 -11.90
C ILE A 36 -4.62 5.75 -11.40
N ASN A 37 -4.57 4.71 -12.24
CA ASN A 37 -4.90 3.34 -11.82
C ASN A 37 -3.94 2.82 -10.76
N THR A 38 -2.69 3.30 -10.76
CA THR A 38 -1.69 2.88 -9.76
C THR A 38 -1.95 3.45 -8.37
N ARG A 39 -2.80 4.49 -8.27
CA ARG A 39 -3.28 5.08 -7.02
C ARG A 39 -4.34 4.22 -6.34
N TYR A 40 -4.93 3.29 -7.08
CA TYR A 40 -5.93 2.36 -6.56
C TYR A 40 -5.36 0.96 -6.35
N ALA A 41 -5.98 0.22 -5.43
CA ALA A 41 -5.77 -1.20 -5.18
C ALA A 41 -7.12 -1.91 -5.14
N ILE A 42 -7.10 -3.24 -5.17
CA ILE A 42 -8.30 -4.06 -4.98
C ILE A 42 -8.26 -4.65 -3.58
N ASP A 43 -9.34 -4.46 -2.82
CA ASP A 43 -9.50 -5.09 -1.51
C ASP A 43 -9.70 -6.61 -1.70
N PRO A 44 -8.88 -7.47 -1.09
CA PRO A 44 -8.98 -8.93 -1.27
C PRO A 44 -10.23 -9.54 -0.61
N ILE A 45 -10.93 -8.81 0.25
CA ILE A 45 -12.14 -9.28 0.94
C ILE A 45 -13.41 -8.91 0.17
N SER A 46 -13.52 -7.67 -0.28
CA SER A 46 -14.72 -7.18 -0.98
C SER A 46 -14.59 -7.15 -2.50
N ASN A 47 -13.38 -7.29 -3.04
CA ASN A 47 -13.04 -7.06 -4.46
C ASN A 47 -13.37 -5.65 -4.96
N ASN A 48 -13.56 -4.69 -4.06
CA ASN A 48 -13.80 -3.30 -4.42
C ASN A 48 -12.48 -2.57 -4.69
N GLN A 49 -12.56 -1.55 -5.54
CA GLN A 49 -11.44 -0.65 -5.78
C GLN A 49 -11.32 0.35 -4.62
N VAL A 50 -10.12 0.44 -4.04
CA VAL A 50 -9.81 1.30 -2.89
C VAL A 50 -8.67 2.25 -3.22
N ASP A 51 -8.74 3.48 -2.74
CA ASP A 51 -7.66 4.47 -2.91
C ASP A 51 -6.54 4.17 -1.90
N LYS A 52 -5.33 3.94 -2.40
CA LYS A 52 -4.17 3.57 -1.56
C LYS A 52 -3.81 4.64 -0.55
N ALA A 53 -4.14 5.91 -0.79
CA ALA A 53 -3.83 6.99 0.15
C ALA A 53 -4.79 7.04 1.35
N THR A 54 -5.98 6.45 1.25
CA THR A 54 -6.96 6.41 2.36
C THR A 54 -7.25 4.99 2.84
N ALA A 55 -6.78 3.97 2.13
CA ALA A 55 -6.95 2.57 2.46
C ALA A 55 -6.11 2.18 3.69
N ILE A 56 -6.59 1.17 4.40
CA ILE A 56 -5.83 0.56 5.49
C ILE A 56 -4.79 -0.37 4.88
N ILE A 57 -3.54 -0.19 5.30
CA ILE A 57 -2.41 -0.96 4.81
C ILE A 57 -2.19 -2.14 5.74
N GLY A 58 -2.22 -3.36 5.18
CA GLY A 58 -1.87 -4.58 5.88
C GLY A 58 -0.67 -5.25 5.27
N GLN A 59 0.14 -5.92 6.09
CA GLN A 59 1.26 -6.74 5.63
C GLN A 59 0.92 -8.22 5.89
N THR A 60 1.13 -9.07 4.89
CA THR A 60 1.00 -10.52 5.06
C THR A 60 2.27 -11.12 5.65
N ASN A 61 2.17 -12.34 6.21
CA ASN A 61 3.34 -13.09 6.69
C ASN A 61 4.41 -13.35 5.62
N SER A 62 4.05 -13.26 4.33
CA SER A 62 4.98 -13.36 3.20
C SER A 62 5.65 -12.03 2.84
N GLY A 63 5.42 -10.96 3.61
CA GLY A 63 5.94 -9.62 3.36
C GLY A 63 5.21 -8.84 2.27
N LYS A 64 4.05 -9.32 1.80
CA LYS A 64 3.25 -8.60 0.78
C LYS A 64 2.38 -7.54 1.44
N VAL A 65 2.32 -6.36 0.83
CA VAL A 65 1.44 -5.27 1.26
C VAL A 65 0.09 -5.37 0.54
N LEU A 66 -0.99 -5.36 1.32
CA LEU A 66 -2.38 -5.37 0.88
C LEU A 66 -3.08 -4.09 1.35
N TYR A 67 -4.12 -3.70 0.62
CA TYR A 67 -4.90 -2.50 0.90
C TYR A 67 -6.35 -2.89 1.12
N PHE A 68 -6.96 -2.33 2.17
CA PHE A 68 -8.31 -2.65 2.60
C PHE A 68 -9.17 -1.38 2.65
N GLU A 69 -10.43 -1.50 2.26
CA GLU A 69 -11.39 -0.40 2.30
C GLU A 69 -11.77 -0.01 3.73
N SER A 70 -11.66 -0.97 4.67
CA SER A 70 -12.07 -0.78 6.06
C SER A 70 -11.29 -1.68 7.03
N GLN A 71 -11.29 -1.29 8.31
CA GLN A 71 -10.68 -2.07 9.39
C GLN A 71 -11.38 -3.42 9.55
N GLN A 72 -12.67 -3.50 9.22
CA GLN A 72 -13.42 -4.74 9.26
C GLN A 72 -12.88 -5.75 8.24
N ASN A 73 -12.55 -5.31 7.02
CA ASN A 73 -11.97 -6.18 6.00
C ASN A 73 -10.55 -6.61 6.38
N PHE A 74 -9.73 -5.68 6.86
CA PHE A 74 -8.41 -6.03 7.40
C PHE A 74 -8.51 -7.09 8.52
N ASN A 75 -9.43 -6.90 9.48
CA ASN A 75 -9.63 -7.85 10.57
C ASN A 75 -10.19 -9.20 10.08
N LYS A 76 -11.04 -9.22 9.05
CA LYS A 76 -11.51 -10.47 8.42
C LYS A 76 -10.37 -11.21 7.74
N TYR A 77 -9.50 -10.48 7.06
CA TYR A 77 -8.32 -11.06 6.40
C TYR A 77 -7.33 -11.64 7.42
N ASN A 78 -7.07 -10.92 8.51
CA ASN A 78 -6.12 -11.34 9.55
C ASN A 78 -6.65 -12.43 10.50
N LYS A 79 -7.93 -12.78 10.42
CA LYS A 79 -8.54 -13.87 11.22
C LYS A 79 -8.45 -15.25 10.54
N ASN A 80 -8.05 -15.30 9.27
CA ASN A 80 -7.79 -16.53 8.52
C ASN A 80 -6.30 -16.84 8.51
#